data_AF-A0A7X6VQC3-F1
#
_entry.id   AF-A0A7X6VQC3-F1
#
_cell.length_a   1.000
_cell.length_b   1.000
_cell.length_c   1.000
_cell.angle_alpha   90.00
_cell.angle_beta   90.00
_cell.angle_gamma   90.00
#
_symmetry.space_group_name_H-M   'P 1'
#
loop_
_entity.id
_entity.type
_entity.pdbx_description
1 polymer ?
#
loop_
_entity_poly.entity_id
_entity_poly.type
_entity_poly.pdbx_seq_one_letter_code
_entity_poly.pdbx_strand_id
1 'polypeptide(L)'
;MLKLKFTKNFDEGTTILDEVSYTPTFSHHYYDNGKMGFRVVPVQKTMEKIMAGEDPYLGSKDLPVLEEVLSTTTSRLGEPYFNIDS
;
A
#
# COMPACT_ATOMS: atom_id res chain seq x y z
N MET A 1 -2.88 -3.51 0.29
CA MET A 1 -3.34 -4.74 0.96
C MET A 1 -2.59 -4.92 2.27
N LEU A 2 -3.31 -5.12 3.37
CA LEU A 2 -2.76 -5.37 4.71
C LEU A 2 -2.67 -6.88 4.94
N LYS A 3 -1.55 -7.32 5.54
CA LYS A 3 -1.30 -8.68 5.97
C LYS A 3 -0.84 -8.65 7.41
N LEU A 4 -1.43 -9.53 8.22
CA LEU A 4 -1.15 -9.66 9.65
C LEU A 4 -0.82 -11.13 9.94
N LYS A 5 0.21 -11.36 10.74
CA LYS A 5 0.58 -12.70 11.22
C LYS A 5 0.50 -12.72 12.74
N PHE A 6 -0.20 -13.71 13.30
CA PHE A 6 -0.34 -13.87 14.75
C PHE A 6 0.16 -15.25 15.17
N THR A 7 0.83 -15.30 16.32
CA THR A 7 1.15 -16.54 17.05
C THR A 7 0.35 -16.57 18.34
N LYS A 8 -0.33 -17.69 18.60
CA LYS A 8 -1.12 -17.87 19.82
C LYS A 8 -0.52 -18.97 20.68
N ASN A 9 -0.12 -18.62 21.90
CA ASN A 9 0.24 -19.58 22.94
C ASN A 9 -1.01 -19.89 23.77
N PHE A 10 -1.55 -21.10 23.61
CA PHE A 10 -2.75 -21.54 24.35
C PHE A 10 -2.46 -21.90 25.80
N ASP A 11 -1.23 -22.29 26.13
CA ASP A 11 -0.83 -22.66 27.49
C ASP A 11 -0.71 -21.43 28.39
N GLU A 12 -0.22 -20.33 27.85
CA GLU A 12 -0.07 -19.04 28.55
C GLU A 12 -1.24 -18.07 28.29
N GLY A 13 -2.24 -18.48 27.49
CA GLY A 13 -3.35 -17.61 27.11
C GLY A 13 -2.94 -16.35 26.33
N THR A 14 -1.74 -16.34 25.74
CA THR A 14 -1.13 -15.15 25.14
C THR A 14 -1.25 -15.18 23.62
N THR A 15 -1.49 -14.01 23.00
CA THR A 15 -1.50 -13.85 21.53
C THR A 15 -0.50 -12.75 21.16
N ILE A 16 0.42 -13.08 20.27
CA ILE A 16 1.50 -12.21 19.79
C ILE A 16 1.20 -11.85 18.33
N LEU A 17 1.36 -10.57 17.99
CA LEU A 17 1.37 -10.09 16.61
C LEU A 17 2.81 -10.16 16.10
N ASP A 18 3.09 -11.10 15.20
CA ASP A 18 4.46 -11.39 14.74
C ASP A 18 4.90 -10.45 13.60
N GLU A 19 3.97 -10.15 12.68
CA GLU A 19 4.26 -9.38 11.48
C GLU A 19 3.06 -8.52 11.07
N VAL A 20 3.34 -7.28 10.71
CA VAL A 20 2.43 -6.40 10.00
C VAL A 20 3.10 -5.96 8.70
N SER A 21 2.64 -6.48 7.56
CA SER A 21 3.09 -6.03 6.25
C SER A 21 1.93 -5.44 5.45
N TYR A 22 2.13 -4.27 4.85
CA TYR A 22 1.09 -3.63 4.04
C TYR A 22 1.66 -2.95 2.81
N THR A 23 0.84 -2.91 1.77
CA THR A 23 1.09 -2.14 0.55
C THR A 23 -0.01 -1.08 0.41
N PRO A 24 0.29 0.22 0.56
CA PRO A 24 -0.67 1.28 0.29
C PRO A 24 -1.17 1.21 -1.15
N THR A 25 -2.48 1.34 -1.34
CA THR A 25 -3.11 1.24 -2.66
C THR A 25 -4.01 2.44 -2.91
N PHE A 26 -4.04 2.91 -4.16
CA PHE A 26 -4.88 4.01 -4.61
C PHE A 26 -5.91 3.52 -5.63
N SER A 27 -7.17 3.92 -5.48
CA SER A 27 -8.23 3.65 -6.46
C SER A 27 -8.28 4.80 -7.47
N HIS A 28 -7.92 4.50 -8.71
CA HIS A 28 -7.87 5.46 -9.78
C HIS A 28 -8.92 5.14 -10.83
N HIS A 29 -9.79 6.12 -11.12
CA HIS A 29 -10.66 6.06 -12.28
C HIS A 29 -9.92 6.63 -13.49
N TYR A 30 -10.13 6.03 -14.64
CA TYR A 30 -9.51 6.45 -15.90
C TYR A 30 -10.52 6.29 -17.04
N TYR A 31 -10.21 6.90 -18.17
CA TYR A 31 -10.95 6.69 -19.41
C TYR A 31 -10.06 5.97 -20.41
N ASP A 32 -10.57 4.90 -20.99
CA ASP A 32 -9.96 4.20 -22.11
C ASP A 32 -10.99 4.05 -23.22
N ASN A 33 -10.68 4.53 -24.43
CA ASN A 33 -11.59 4.53 -25.58
C ASN A 33 -13.00 5.08 -25.26
N GLY A 34 -13.08 6.14 -24.46
CA GLY A 34 -14.33 6.78 -24.04
C GLY A 34 -15.14 6.00 -22.99
N LYS A 35 -14.63 4.85 -22.51
CA LYS A 35 -15.24 4.08 -21.41
C LYS A 35 -14.53 4.40 -20.10
N MET A 36 -15.31 4.64 -19.05
CA MET A 36 -14.78 4.80 -17.70
C MET A 36 -14.41 3.44 -17.13
N GLY A 37 -13.21 3.34 -16.57
CA GLY A 37 -12.71 2.18 -15.84
C GLY A 37 -12.16 2.58 -14.47
N PHE A 38 -11.95 1.58 -13.63
CA PHE A 38 -11.29 1.73 -12.32
C PHE A 38 -10.14 0.74 -12.22
N ARG A 39 -9.04 1.17 -11.60
CA ARG A 39 -7.92 0.31 -11.24
C ARG A 39 -7.48 0.59 -9.82
N VAL A 40 -7.08 -0.45 -9.11
CA VAL A 40 -6.39 -0.33 -7.83
C VAL A 40 -4.91 -0.49 -8.10
N VAL A 41 -4.11 0.50 -7.72
CA VAL A 41 -2.67 0.52 -8.00
C VAL A 41 -1.86 0.62 -6.70
N PRO A 42 -0.73 -0.11 -6.58
CA PRO A 42 0.19 0.07 -5.46
C PRO A 42 0.86 1.44 -5.54
N VAL A 43 0.77 2.25 -4.48
CA VAL A 43 1.14 3.67 -4.50
C VAL A 43 2.61 3.87 -4.88
N GLN A 44 3.54 3.25 -4.15
CA GLN A 44 4.98 3.39 -4.39
C GLN A 44 5.38 2.95 -5.80
N LYS A 45 4.96 1.75 -6.22
CA LYS A 45 5.23 1.24 -7.57
C LYS A 45 4.63 2.13 -8.67
N THR A 46 3.52 2.80 -8.39
CA THR A 46 2.90 3.73 -9.34
C THR A 46 3.71 5.01 -9.44
N MET A 47 4.22 5.55 -8.34
CA MET A 47 5.11 6.71 -8.36
C MET A 47 6.39 6.41 -9.16
N GLU A 48 6.99 5.23 -8.98
CA GLU A 48 8.14 4.76 -9.76
C GLU A 48 7.82 4.76 -11.28
N LYS A 49 6.68 4.18 -11.66
CA LYS A 49 6.23 4.17 -13.06
C LYS A 49 5.96 5.57 -13.62
N ILE A 50 5.39 6.48 -12.82
CA ILE A 50 5.18 7.87 -13.22
C ILE A 50 6.53 8.55 -13.49
N MET A 51 7.51 8.36 -12.60
CA MET A 51 8.86 8.92 -12.76
C MET A 51 9.60 8.34 -13.98
N ALA A 52 9.32 7.08 -14.32
CA ALA A 52 9.85 6.41 -15.51
C ALA A 52 9.08 6.73 -16.80
N GLY A 53 7.94 7.41 -16.73
CA GLY A 53 7.07 7.65 -17.89
C GLY A 53 6.33 6.40 -18.40
N GLU A 54 6.16 5.40 -17.54
CA GLU A 54 5.58 4.09 -17.86
C GLU A 54 4.13 3.92 -17.40
N ASP A 55 3.59 4.85 -16.60
CA ASP A 55 2.17 4.79 -16.24
C ASP A 55 1.29 5.36 -17.36
N PRO A 56 0.30 4.60 -17.88
CA PRO A 56 -0.48 5.00 -19.04
C PRO A 56 -1.57 6.05 -18.74
N TYR A 57 -1.89 6.30 -17.46
CA TYR A 57 -3.03 7.16 -17.09
C TYR A 57 -2.66 8.25 -16.08
N LEU A 58 -1.68 8.02 -15.22
CA LEU A 58 -1.17 8.96 -14.23
C LEU A 58 0.16 9.57 -14.70
N GLY A 59 0.41 10.81 -14.33
CA GLY A 59 1.64 11.53 -14.65
C GLY A 59 2.19 12.32 -13.46
N SER A 60 3.23 13.12 -13.68
CA SER A 60 3.94 13.83 -12.61
C SER A 60 3.04 14.74 -11.76
N LYS A 61 1.94 15.25 -12.33
CA LYS A 61 0.93 16.05 -11.63
C LYS A 61 0.20 15.30 -10.51
N ASP A 62 0.19 13.97 -10.58
CA ASP A 62 -0.52 13.10 -9.65
C ASP A 62 0.38 12.63 -8.48
N LEU A 63 1.70 12.88 -8.56
CA LEU A 63 2.66 12.53 -7.51
C LEU A 63 2.29 13.11 -6.14
N PRO A 64 1.89 14.39 -5.99
CA PRO A 64 1.55 14.93 -4.66
C PRO A 64 0.40 14.18 -3.98
N VAL A 65 -0.60 13.73 -4.76
CA VAL A 65 -1.72 12.94 -4.22
C VAL A 65 -1.24 11.57 -3.78
N LEU A 66 -0.39 10.93 -4.57
CA LEU A 66 0.17 9.61 -4.23
C LEU A 66 1.08 9.68 -2.99
N GLU A 67 1.87 10.75 -2.85
CA GLU A 67 2.68 11.02 -1.66
C GLU A 67 1.82 11.22 -0.41
N GLU A 68 0.71 11.97 -0.53
CA GLU A 68 -0.24 12.15 0.56
C GLU A 68 -0.90 10.81 0.95
N VAL A 69 -1.33 10.01 -0.03
CA VAL A 69 -1.91 8.68 0.24
C VAL A 69 -0.91 7.77 0.93
N LEU A 70 0.37 7.78 0.51
CA LEU A 70 1.43 7.02 1.17
C LEU A 70 1.59 7.48 2.63
N SER A 71 1.78 8.78 2.85
CA SER A 71 1.99 9.37 4.18
C SER A 71 0.81 9.11 5.13
N THR A 72 -0.42 9.33 4.67
CA THR A 72 -1.64 9.11 5.47
C THR A 72 -1.89 7.64 5.77
N THR A 73 -1.56 6.73 4.84
CA THR A 73 -1.71 5.28 5.08
C THR A 73 -0.67 4.78 6.07
N THR A 74 0.59 5.18 5.90
CA THR A 74 1.69 4.77 6.78
C THR A 74 1.52 5.32 8.20
N SER A 75 1.13 6.59 8.36
CA SER A 75 0.89 7.18 9.69
C SER A 75 -0.25 6.51 10.47
N ARG A 76 -1.26 5.97 9.79
CA ARG A 76 -2.38 5.27 10.43
C ARG A 76 -2.06 3.83 10.84
N LEU A 77 -1.18 3.16 10.10
CA LEU A 77 -0.83 1.75 10.33
C LEU A 77 0.48 1.58 11.11
N GLY A 78 1.29 2.64 11.24
CA GLY A 78 2.63 2.59 11.81
C GLY A 78 3.66 1.99 10.84
N GLU A 79 4.93 1.99 11.24
CA GLU A 79 5.98 1.29 10.49
C GLU A 79 5.68 -0.22 10.45
N PRO A 80 5.91 -0.92 9.32
CA PRO A 80 5.76 -2.36 9.25
C PRO A 80 6.68 -3.03 10.29
N TYR A 81 6.08 -3.76 11.23
CA TYR A 81 6.81 -4.51 12.23
C TYR A 81 7.21 -5.87 11.65
N PHE A 82 8.51 -6.15 11.64
CA PHE A 82 9.07 -7.48 11.42
C PHE A 82 9.76 -7.92 12.71
N ASN A 83 9.25 -8.94 13.39
CA ASN A 83 10.09 -9.67 14.34
C ASN A 83 11.17 -10.40 13.55
N ILE A 84 12.40 -9.90 13.64
CA ILE A 84 13.58 -10.65 13.21
C ILE A 84 13.86 -11.60 14.37
N ASP A 85 13.49 -12.88 14.19
CA ASP A 85 13.80 -13.92 15.16
C ASP A 85 15.30 -13.84 15.52
N SER A 86 15.57 -13.70 16.82
CA SER A 86 16.90 -13.54 17.43
C SER A 86 17.63 -14.85 17.57
#